data_AF-A0A6M3IIT0-F1
#
_entry.id   AF-A0A6M3IIT0-F1
#
_cell.length_a   1.000
_cell.length_b   1.000
_cell.length_c   1.000
_cell.angle_alpha   90.00
_cell.angle_beta   90.00
_cell.angle_gamma   90.00
#
_symmetry.space_group_name_H-M   'P 1'
#
loop_
_entity.id
_entity.type
_entity.pdbx_description
1 polymer ?
#
loop_
_entity_poly.entity_id
_entity_poly.type
_entity_poly.pdbx_seq_one_letter_code
_entity_poly.pdbx_strand_id
1 'polypeptide(L)'
;MPAGRPPKYDDENTLQQHIDDYFADCDNTVINKQVVQKGEIILVPTPKPYTMAGLARALEMSRETLNQYSKTDKFSDAIAQARRRIEEQNICLAMVGCYESRIAALNLSSNFGYSDRSAQEIDDKRRLEDSLDDLQEKRLKVVPGGKR
;
A
#
# COMPACT_ATOMS: atom_id res chain seq x y z
N MET A 1 -20.43 -5.58 24.97
CA MET A 1 -19.82 -5.23 23.66
C MET A 1 -20.01 -6.42 22.74
N PRO A 2 -20.60 -6.30 21.54
CA PRO A 2 -20.68 -7.44 20.63
C PRO A 2 -19.25 -7.80 20.20
N ALA A 3 -18.85 -9.04 20.45
CA ALA A 3 -17.56 -9.58 20.03
C ALA A 3 -17.47 -9.44 18.50
N GLY A 4 -16.39 -8.82 18.00
CA GLY A 4 -16.15 -8.70 16.57
C GLY A 4 -16.11 -10.07 15.89
N ARG A 5 -16.23 -10.07 14.55
CA ARG A 5 -16.11 -11.29 13.74
C ARG A 5 -14.88 -12.09 14.21
N PRO A 6 -15.02 -13.38 14.53
CA PRO A 6 -13.90 -14.18 15.01
C PRO A 6 -12.76 -14.18 13.97
N PRO A 7 -11.50 -14.14 14.41
CA PRO A 7 -10.36 -14.23 13.51
C PRO A 7 -10.41 -15.55 12.73
N LYS A 8 -10.09 -15.49 11.44
CA LYS A 8 -10.12 -16.64 10.53
C LYS A 8 -8.85 -17.48 10.63
N TYR A 9 -7.73 -16.85 10.99
CA TYR A 9 -6.47 -17.51 11.23
C TYR A 9 -6.12 -17.36 12.71
N ASP A 10 -5.85 -18.49 13.35
CA ASP A 10 -5.39 -18.52 14.74
C ASP A 10 -3.88 -18.67 14.83
N ASP A 11 -3.19 -19.10 13.76
CA ASP A 11 -1.74 -19.36 13.74
C ASP A 11 -1.02 -18.62 12.62
N GLU A 12 0.17 -18.10 12.93
CA GLU A 12 0.99 -17.32 11.99
C GLU A 12 1.49 -18.19 10.82
N ASN A 13 1.86 -19.44 11.07
CA ASN A 13 2.37 -20.32 10.01
C ASN A 13 1.30 -20.63 8.97
N THR A 14 0.05 -20.82 9.40
CA THR A 14 -1.07 -21.05 8.47
C THR A 14 -1.30 -19.84 7.58
N LEU A 15 -1.26 -18.63 8.14
CA LEU A 15 -1.36 -17.40 7.35
C LEU A 15 -0.20 -17.29 6.35
N GLN A 16 1.02 -17.57 6.79
CA GLN A 16 2.21 -17.52 5.94
C GLN A 16 2.13 -18.51 4.77
N GLN A 17 1.68 -19.75 5.02
CA GLN A 17 1.48 -20.75 3.96
C GLN A 17 0.51 -20.24 2.88
N HIS A 18 -0.64 -19.69 3.27
CA HIS A 18 -1.59 -19.16 2.29
C HIS A 18 -1.06 -17.91 1.55
N ILE A 19 -0.24 -17.09 2.21
CA ILE A 19 0.47 -15.98 1.55
C ILE A 19 1.44 -16.53 0.49
N ASP A 20 2.20 -17.57 0.82
CA ASP A 20 3.18 -18.18 -0.08
C ASP A 20 2.49 -18.88 -1.26
N ASP A 21 1.39 -19.58 -1.01
CA ASP A 21 0.55 -20.19 -2.04
C ASP A 21 0.02 -19.15 -3.03
N TYR A 22 -0.40 -17.98 -2.54
CA TYR A 22 -0.81 -16.87 -3.40
C TYR A 22 0.31 -16.39 -4.31
N PHE A 23 1.52 -16.21 -3.76
CA PHE A 23 2.67 -15.80 -4.58
C PHE A 23 3.07 -16.88 -5.58
N ALA A 24 3.05 -18.15 -5.18
CA ALA A 24 3.33 -19.26 -6.09
C ALA A 24 2.30 -19.35 -7.23
N ASP A 25 1.00 -19.16 -6.96
CA ASP A 25 -0.02 -19.07 -8.02
C ASP A 25 0.26 -17.91 -8.98
N CYS A 26 0.63 -16.75 -8.45
CA CYS A 26 1.00 -15.60 -9.28
C CYS A 26 2.25 -15.85 -10.12
N ASP A 27 3.28 -16.48 -9.57
CA ASP A 27 4.54 -16.78 -10.27
C ASP A 27 4.35 -17.81 -11.39
N ASN A 28 3.45 -18.76 -11.19
CA ASN A 28 3.11 -19.77 -12.20
C ASN A 28 2.10 -19.27 -13.24
N THR A 29 1.53 -18.08 -13.06
CA THR A 29 0.53 -17.52 -13.99
C THR A 29 1.13 -16.45 -14.89
N VAL A 30 0.99 -16.65 -16.20
CA VAL A 30 1.36 -15.67 -17.23
C VAL A 30 0.09 -15.11 -17.88
N ILE A 31 0.01 -13.79 -17.98
CA ILE A 31 -1.06 -13.05 -18.65
C ILE A 31 -0.54 -12.60 -20.01
N ASN A 32 -1.28 -12.87 -21.08
CA ASN A 32 -0.93 -12.42 -22.42
C ASN A 32 -1.43 -10.98 -22.63
N LYS A 33 -0.50 -10.03 -22.63
CA LYS A 33 -0.78 -8.62 -22.94
C LYS A 33 -0.76 -8.43 -24.45
N GLN A 34 -1.83 -7.86 -25.00
CA GLN A 34 -1.87 -7.47 -26.41
C GLN A 34 -1.13 -6.15 -26.60
N VAL A 35 -0.13 -6.15 -27.47
CA VAL A 35 0.65 -4.96 -27.84
C VAL A 35 0.61 -4.81 -29.35
N VAL A 36 0.23 -3.62 -29.83
CA VAL A 36 0.29 -3.32 -31.26
C VAL A 36 1.70 -2.85 -31.59
N GLN A 37 2.42 -3.62 -32.40
CA GLN A 37 3.73 -3.26 -32.90
C GLN A 37 3.68 -3.22 -34.42
N LYS A 38 4.02 -2.07 -35.03
CA LYS A 38 4.04 -1.87 -36.49
C LYS A 38 2.73 -2.28 -37.20
N GLY A 39 1.59 -2.10 -36.55
CA GLY A 39 0.26 -2.42 -37.10
C GLY A 39 -0.21 -3.85 -36.88
N GLU A 40 0.60 -4.72 -36.25
CA GLU A 40 0.25 -6.09 -35.90
C GLU A 40 0.03 -6.24 -34.39
N ILE A 41 -0.94 -7.07 -34.00
CA ILE A 41 -1.20 -7.41 -32.60
C ILE A 41 -0.27 -8.55 -32.21
N ILE A 42 0.66 -8.29 -31.31
CA ILE A 42 1.56 -9.29 -30.73
C ILE A 42 1.09 -9.58 -29.29
N LEU A 43 1.03 -10.86 -28.94
CA LEU A 43 0.77 -11.31 -27.58
C LEU A 43 2.10 -11.43 -26.83
N VAL A 44 2.30 -10.58 -25.84
CA VAL A 44 3.49 -10.60 -24.98
C VAL A 44 3.14 -11.32 -23.67
N PRO A 45 3.83 -12.42 -23.33
CA PRO A 45 3.67 -13.06 -22.04
C PRO A 45 4.18 -12.12 -20.94
N THR A 46 3.32 -11.79 -19.99
CA THR A 46 3.62 -10.91 -18.86
C THR A 46 3.30 -11.61 -17.54
N PRO A 47 4.12 -11.47 -16.50
CA PRO A 47 3.85 -12.10 -15.21
C PRO A 47 2.60 -11.50 -14.57
N LYS A 48 1.87 -12.31 -13.80
CA LYS A 48 0.67 -11.84 -13.07
C LYS A 48 1.06 -10.82 -11.99
N PRO A 49 0.37 -9.68 -11.93
CA PRO A 49 0.63 -8.66 -10.92
C PRO A 49 0.26 -9.15 -9.52
N TYR A 50 1.17 -8.98 -8.55
CA TYR A 50 0.82 -9.09 -7.14
C TYR A 50 0.09 -7.83 -6.69
N THR A 51 -0.98 -8.00 -5.92
CA THR A 51 -1.76 -6.89 -5.39
C THR A 51 -2.27 -7.20 -3.99
N MET A 52 -2.43 -6.17 -3.16
CA MET A 52 -3.04 -6.31 -1.83
C MET A 52 -4.48 -6.84 -1.91
N ALA A 53 -5.21 -6.49 -2.98
CA ALA A 53 -6.56 -6.98 -3.22
C ALA A 53 -6.57 -8.47 -3.60
N GLY A 54 -5.63 -8.91 -4.46
CA GLY A 54 -5.43 -10.30 -4.82
C GLY A 54 -5.07 -11.16 -3.61
N LEU A 55 -4.16 -10.68 -2.78
CA LEU A 55 -3.79 -11.34 -1.53
C LEU A 55 -5.00 -11.47 -0.58
N ALA A 56 -5.75 -10.39 -0.35
CA ALA A 56 -6.94 -10.44 0.49
C ALA A 56 -7.98 -11.45 -0.03
N ARG A 57 -8.15 -11.54 -1.35
CA ARG A 57 -9.03 -12.52 -2.00
C ARG A 57 -8.53 -13.94 -1.79
N ALA A 58 -7.23 -14.19 -1.95
CA ALA A 58 -6.63 -15.52 -1.73
C ALA A 58 -6.76 -15.96 -0.27
N LEU A 59 -6.62 -15.03 0.68
CA LEU A 59 -6.84 -15.25 2.10
C LEU A 59 -8.33 -15.27 2.50
N GLU A 60 -9.24 -15.11 1.53
CA GLU A 60 -10.69 -15.09 1.70
C GLU A 60 -11.18 -14.11 2.79
N MET A 61 -10.62 -12.90 2.78
CA MET A 61 -10.97 -11.81 3.69
C MET A 61 -11.11 -10.48 2.96
N SER A 62 -11.69 -9.47 3.62
CA SER A 62 -11.73 -8.12 3.06
C SER A 62 -10.38 -7.43 3.23
N ARG A 63 -10.12 -6.41 2.40
CA ARG A 63 -8.91 -5.58 2.53
C ARG A 63 -8.83 -4.89 3.89
N GLU A 64 -9.97 -4.53 4.48
CA GLU A 64 -10.04 -3.92 5.80
C GLU A 64 -9.63 -4.91 6.89
N THR A 65 -10.09 -6.16 6.81
CA THR A 65 -9.67 -7.21 7.74
C THR A 65 -8.17 -7.49 7.63
N LEU A 66 -7.62 -7.54 6.41
CA LEU A 66 -6.18 -7.70 6.21
C LEU A 66 -5.37 -6.55 6.85
N ASN A 67 -5.87 -5.31 6.77
CA ASN A 67 -5.27 -4.15 7.43
C ASN A 67 -5.42 -4.16 8.96
N GLN A 68 -6.43 -4.86 9.51
CA GLN A 68 -6.54 -5.06 10.96
C GLN A 68 -5.53 -6.11 11.43
N TYR A 69 -5.34 -7.18 10.66
CA TYR A 69 -4.35 -8.21 10.95
C TYR A 69 -2.93 -7.64 10.93
N SER A 70 -2.64 -6.71 10.02
CA SER A 70 -1.32 -6.06 9.98
C SER A 70 -0.99 -5.24 11.23
N LYS A 71 -1.99 -4.92 12.08
CA LYS A 71 -1.81 -4.20 13.35
C LYS A 71 -1.73 -5.15 14.55
N THR A 72 -1.93 -6.44 14.35
CA THR A 72 -1.83 -7.45 15.39
C THR A 72 -0.42 -8.00 15.37
N ASP A 73 0.32 -7.91 16.49
CA ASP A 73 1.74 -8.31 16.57
C ASP A 73 1.99 -9.74 16.08
N LYS A 74 1.02 -10.63 16.23
CA LYS A 74 1.12 -12.03 15.77
C LYS A 74 1.21 -12.18 14.24
N PHE A 75 0.65 -11.24 13.48
CA PHE A 75 0.54 -11.34 12.01
C PHE A 75 1.19 -10.16 11.28
N SER A 76 1.64 -9.15 12.03
CA SER A 76 2.22 -7.93 11.47
C SER A 76 3.43 -8.22 10.60
N ASP A 77 4.29 -9.14 11.04
CA ASP A 77 5.56 -9.44 10.37
C ASP A 77 5.34 -10.17 9.05
N ALA A 78 4.50 -11.22 9.05
CA ALA A 78 4.10 -11.94 7.85
C ALA A 78 3.45 -11.00 6.81
N ILE A 79 2.51 -10.15 7.24
CA ILE A 79 1.82 -9.23 6.32
C ILE A 79 2.76 -8.11 5.85
N ALA A 80 3.67 -7.63 6.69
CA ALA A 80 4.67 -6.64 6.31
C ALA A 80 5.63 -7.21 5.26
N GLN A 81 6.07 -8.47 5.42
CA GLN A 81 6.87 -9.18 4.42
C GLN A 81 6.12 -9.32 3.10
N ALA A 82 4.87 -9.77 3.13
CA ALA A 82 4.02 -9.89 1.95
C ALA A 82 3.85 -8.53 1.24
N ARG A 83 3.63 -7.45 2.01
CA ARG A 83 3.52 -6.08 1.47
C ARG A 83 4.82 -5.65 0.77
N ARG A 84 5.98 -5.87 1.37
CA ARG A 84 7.29 -5.57 0.75
C ARG A 84 7.50 -6.35 -0.54
N ARG A 85 7.12 -7.62 -0.59
CA ARG A 85 7.22 -8.44 -1.81
C ARG A 85 6.31 -7.91 -2.93
N ILE A 86 5.09 -7.48 -2.60
CA ILE A 86 4.19 -6.83 -3.55
C ILE A 86 4.80 -5.52 -4.07
N GLU A 87 5.37 -4.71 -3.18
CA GLU A 87 6.04 -3.46 -3.52
C GLU A 87 7.19 -3.68 -4.51
N GLU A 88 8.10 -4.60 -4.19
CA GLU A 88 9.27 -4.95 -4.99
C GLU A 88 8.86 -5.36 -6.41
N GLN A 89 7.89 -6.28 -6.53
CA GLN A 89 7.43 -6.74 -7.84
C GLN A 89 6.79 -5.60 -8.64
N ASN A 90 6.02 -4.71 -8.00
CA ASN A 90 5.44 -3.55 -8.68
C ASN A 90 6.50 -2.60 -9.21
N ILE A 91 7.56 -2.35 -8.44
CA ILE A 91 8.69 -1.51 -8.84
C ILE A 91 9.45 -2.18 -9.99
N CYS A 92 9.79 -3.47 -9.87
CA CYS A 92 10.49 -4.21 -10.93
C CYS A 92 9.73 -4.20 -12.25
N LEU A 93 8.43 -4.54 -12.24
CA LEU A 93 7.59 -4.61 -13.44
C LEU A 93 7.33 -3.24 -14.06
N ALA A 94 7.30 -2.18 -13.26
CA ALA A 94 7.28 -0.81 -13.77
C ALA A 94 8.60 -0.44 -14.45
N MET A 95 9.75 -0.79 -13.86
CA MET A 95 11.07 -0.49 -14.43
C MET A 95 11.34 -1.19 -15.76
N VAL A 96 10.85 -2.42 -15.94
CA VAL A 96 10.98 -3.16 -17.22
C VAL A 96 9.89 -2.82 -18.24
N GLY A 97 8.98 -1.88 -17.94
CA GLY A 97 7.92 -1.44 -18.85
C GLY A 97 6.76 -2.43 -19.02
N CYS A 98 6.63 -3.42 -18.13
CA CYS A 98 5.47 -4.31 -18.12
C CYS A 98 4.20 -3.54 -17.72
N TYR A 99 4.33 -2.59 -16.79
CA TYR A 99 3.25 -1.71 -16.35
C TYR A 99 3.31 -0.35 -17.01
N GLU A 100 2.14 0.26 -17.14
CA GLU A 100 2.05 1.68 -17.48
C GLU A 100 2.56 2.51 -16.30
N SER A 101 3.55 3.37 -16.55
CA SER A 101 4.26 4.14 -15.52
C SER A 101 3.31 4.96 -14.64
N ARG A 102 2.22 5.48 -15.22
CA ARG A 102 1.21 6.26 -14.50
C ARG A 102 0.42 5.43 -13.51
N ILE A 103 0.04 4.21 -13.88
CA ILE A 103 -0.69 3.29 -13.01
C ILE A 103 0.23 2.77 -11.90
N ALA A 104 1.48 2.46 -12.23
CA ALA A 104 2.48 2.07 -11.24
C ALA A 104 2.70 3.20 -10.22
N ALA A 105 2.88 4.45 -10.66
CA ALA A 105 3.04 5.60 -9.77
C ALA A 105 1.81 5.82 -8.87
N LEU A 106 0.60 5.71 -9.42
CA LEU A 106 -0.65 5.81 -8.65
C LEU A 106 -0.75 4.71 -7.59
N ASN A 107 -0.37 3.48 -7.93
CA ASN A 107 -0.37 2.36 -7.01
C ASN A 107 0.65 2.55 -5.88
N LEU A 108 1.88 2.96 -6.23
CA LEU A 108 2.95 3.22 -5.28
C LEU A 108 2.61 4.35 -4.31
N SER A 109 2.01 5.44 -4.80
CA SER A 109 1.59 6.54 -3.91
C SER A 109 0.43 6.16 -3.01
N SER A 110 -0.59 5.48 -3.54
CA SER A 110 -1.81 5.16 -2.79
C SER A 110 -1.62 4.05 -1.76
N ASN A 111 -0.74 3.08 -2.02
CA ASN A 111 -0.60 1.88 -1.18
C ASN A 111 0.73 1.80 -0.42
N PHE A 112 1.78 2.49 -0.87
CA PHE A 112 3.13 2.40 -0.30
C PHE A 112 3.69 3.76 0.14
N GLY A 113 2.94 4.85 -0.03
CA GLY A 113 3.31 6.17 0.50
C GLY A 113 4.40 6.89 -0.29
N TYR A 114 4.66 6.48 -1.53
CA TYR A 114 5.58 7.21 -2.40
C TYR A 114 4.96 8.55 -2.81
N SER A 115 5.75 9.63 -2.70
CA SER A 115 5.36 10.95 -3.19
C SER A 115 6.51 11.57 -3.97
N ASP A 116 6.17 12.35 -4.99
CA ASP A 116 7.16 13.21 -5.62
C ASP A 116 7.70 14.23 -4.62
N ARG A 117 9.00 14.55 -4.71
CA ARG A 117 9.66 15.52 -3.80
C ARG A 117 8.93 16.85 -3.73
N SER A 118 8.43 17.34 -4.85
CA SER A 118 7.66 18.60 -4.89
C SER A 118 6.37 18.53 -4.07
N ALA A 119 5.68 17.39 -4.05
CA ALA A 119 4.49 17.20 -3.22
C ALA A 119 4.85 17.13 -1.73
N GLN A 120 5.98 16.50 -1.40
CA GLN A 120 6.48 16.37 -0.03
C GLN A 120 6.89 17.73 0.56
N GLU A 121 7.61 18.55 -0.23
CA GLU A 121 7.97 19.92 0.16
C GLU A 121 6.74 20.82 0.38
N ILE A 122 5.66 20.61 -0.37
CA ILE A 122 4.39 21.35 -0.19
C ILE A 122 3.69 20.93 1.10
N ASP A 123 3.65 19.63 1.40
CA ASP A 123 3.05 19.10 2.64
C ASP A 123 3.84 19.56 3.88
N ASP A 124 5.17 19.53 3.81
CA ASP A 124 6.05 20.00 4.88
C ASP A 124 5.86 21.50 5.15
N LYS A 125 5.75 22.32 4.09
CA LYS A 125 5.44 23.76 4.24
C LYS A 125 4.09 23.99 4.91
N ARG A 126 3.03 23.28 4.49
CA ARG A 126 1.71 23.40 5.12
C ARG A 126 1.72 23.02 6.60
N ARG A 127 2.39 21.92 6.96
CA ARG A 127 2.51 21.50 8.37
C ARG A 127 3.25 22.52 9.22
N LEU A 128 4.28 23.15 8.66
CA LEU A 128 5.02 24.22 9.33
C LEU A 128 4.17 25.48 9.51
N GLU A 129 3.38 25.86 8.50
CA GLU A 129 2.41 26.95 8.57
C GLU A 129 1.36 26.71 9.66
N ASP A 130 0.72 25.52 9.67
CA ASP A 130 -0.26 25.14 10.70
C ASP A 130 0.34 25.19 12.13
N SER A 131 1.58 24.73 12.28
CA SER A 131 2.30 24.74 13.56
C SER A 131 2.64 26.16 14.03
N LEU A 132 2.93 27.08 13.09
CA LEU A 132 3.21 28.48 13.39
C LEU A 132 1.94 29.20 13.84
N ASP A 133 0.82 28.95 13.18
CA ASP A 133 -0.48 29.52 13.54
C ASP A 133 -0.92 29.08 14.95
N ASP A 134 -0.77 27.78 15.26
CA ASP A 134 -1.04 27.22 16.60
C ASP A 134 -0.19 27.89 17.70
N LEU A 135 1.10 28.15 17.42
CA LEU A 135 2.00 28.83 18.35
C LEU A 135 1.63 30.30 18.54
N GLN A 136 1.23 30.99 17.47
CA GLN A 136 0.76 32.38 17.54
C GLN A 136 -0.52 32.48 18.36
N GLU A 137 -1.49 31.59 18.13
CA GLU A 137 -2.73 31.53 18.91
C GLU A 137 -2.50 31.30 20.41
N LYS A 138 -1.59 30.37 20.75
CA LYS A 138 -1.20 30.12 22.14
C LYS A 138 -0.55 31.36 22.77
N ARG A 139 0.25 32.12 22.01
CA ARG A 139 0.90 33.34 22.49
C ARG A 139 -0.11 34.47 22.78
N LEU A 140 -1.15 34.62 21.96
CA LEU A 140 -2.22 35.61 22.17
C LEU A 140 -3.09 35.31 23.40
N LYS A 141 -3.33 34.04 23.72
CA LYS A 141 -4.15 33.61 24.87
C LYS A 141 -3.42 33.75 26.23
N VAL A 142 -2.09 33.97 26.23
CA VAL A 142 -1.25 34.08 27.45
C VAL A 142 -1.00 35.53 27.89
N VAL A 143 -1.59 36.55 27.25
CA VAL A 143 -1.53 37.93 27.73
C VAL A 143 -2.79 38.25 28.55
N PRO A 144 -2.85 37.96 29.88
CA PRO A 144 -3.96 38.42 30.70
C PRO A 144 -3.88 39.95 30.80
N GLY A 145 -5.03 40.59 30.60
CA GLY A 145 -5.18 42.04 30.66
C GLY A 145 -4.47 42.63 31.87
N GLY A 146 -3.50 43.51 31.59
CA GLY A 146 -2.96 44.42 32.59
C GLY A 146 -4.11 45.24 33.15
N LYS A 147 -4.50 44.92 34.39
CA LYS A 147 -5.39 45.76 35.18
C LYS A 147 -4.73 47.13 35.30
N ARG A 148 -5.38 48.14 34.71
CA ARG A 148 -5.17 49.55 35.04
C ARG A 148 -5.76 49.85 36.41
#